data_AF-A0A8T5KZD8-F1
#
_entry.id   AF-A0A8T5KZD8-F1
#
_cell.length_a   1.000
_cell.length_b   1.000
_cell.length_c   1.000
_cell.angle_alpha   90.00
_cell.angle_beta   90.00
_cell.angle_gamma   90.00
#
_symmetry.space_group_name_H-M   'P 1'
#
loop_
_entity.id
_entity.type
_entity.pdbx_description
1 polymer ?
#
loop_
_entity_poly.entity_id
_entity_poly.type
_entity_poly.pdbx_seq_one_letter_code
_entity_poly.pdbx_strand_id
1 'polypeptide(L)'
;MSNKPHLTQNQINKIKESFLEYKDNTKLTACEIAKEMGLNNSTVSKWFQKLFGEEYSRISIKKFGWNRILTDNQIKYAFQKYKNGTPMVDIANVLGVKSDSLKVRMRKLIGDEYKKIAKKYKIEHSRIKRQKVPDKKIKEMFEVYKNRAISLTNIANNVGIAESSLIARFKFLFGDQYKIIARKRRDERKVTKKQYREAFEKYKNTEISLTTLSNNLGVQISTLAPTFRKMFGEKYLEIAQKKQDSVEICKKGKIAEKIAFEYLKLIDKDPIDIRGKAFIKGTLRRPDFLIDNTFVEVKTYVISLTGNGRLKGYKEIVRDYLNKETKTGKIINKGIIISTSNFTKEVEEQAKKDNILLINKKDMSNVFTKNNRNDLVELLNDI
;
A
#
# COMPACT_ATOMS: atom_id res chain seq x y z
N MET A 1 36.09 -15.81 -37.90
CA MET A 1 35.63 -17.21 -38.02
C MET A 1 35.53 -17.81 -36.62
N SER A 2 34.33 -18.02 -36.08
CA SER A 2 34.17 -18.58 -34.73
C SER A 2 34.34 -20.10 -34.76
N ASN A 3 35.34 -20.60 -34.04
CA ASN A 3 35.52 -22.02 -33.75
C ASN A 3 34.23 -22.60 -33.14
N LYS A 4 33.48 -23.38 -33.92
CA LYS A 4 32.39 -24.19 -33.37
C LYS A 4 33.05 -25.26 -32.49
N PRO A 5 32.65 -25.42 -31.23
CA PRO A 5 33.18 -26.50 -30.40
C PRO A 5 32.79 -27.83 -31.04
N HIS A 6 33.78 -28.55 -31.56
CA HIS A 6 33.61 -29.93 -32.01
C HIS A 6 33.53 -30.81 -30.77
N LEU A 7 32.40 -31.51 -30.61
CA LEU A 7 32.28 -32.54 -29.58
C LEU A 7 33.17 -33.72 -29.93
N THR A 8 33.79 -34.32 -28.93
CA THR A 8 34.53 -35.58 -29.09
C THR A 8 33.57 -36.73 -29.40
N GLN A 9 34.08 -37.81 -29.99
CA GLN A 9 33.26 -38.99 -30.30
C GLN A 9 32.60 -39.57 -29.03
N ASN A 10 33.29 -39.54 -27.89
CA ASN A 10 32.73 -39.94 -26.60
C ASN A 10 31.56 -39.04 -26.16
N GLN A 11 31.66 -37.73 -26.39
CA GLN A 11 30.55 -36.81 -26.08
C GLN A 11 29.35 -37.05 -27.01
N ILE A 12 29.58 -37.37 -28.28
CA ILE A 12 28.51 -37.71 -29.23
C ILE A 12 27.80 -39.00 -28.82
N ASN A 13 28.55 -40.03 -28.37
CA ASN A 13 27.96 -41.28 -27.90
C ASN A 13 27.11 -41.05 -26.64
N LYS A 14 27.60 -40.27 -25.68
CA LYS A 14 26.82 -39.86 -24.50
C LYS A 14 25.55 -39.09 -24.89
N ILE A 15 25.60 -38.20 -25.88
CA ILE A 15 24.40 -37.51 -26.37
C ILE A 15 23.37 -38.50 -26.92
N LYS A 16 23.82 -39.57 -27.61
CA LYS A 16 22.89 -40.59 -28.12
C LYS A 16 22.24 -41.37 -26.99
N GLU A 17 23.00 -41.77 -25.97
CA GLU A 17 22.49 -42.46 -24.78
C GLU A 17 21.49 -41.57 -24.01
N SER A 18 21.85 -40.31 -23.75
CA SER A 18 20.95 -39.36 -23.09
C SER A 18 19.67 -39.06 -23.89
N PHE A 19 19.70 -39.22 -25.22
CA PHE A 19 18.47 -39.09 -26.03
C PHE A 19 17.50 -40.26 -25.81
N LEU A 20 18.00 -41.48 -25.59
CA LEU A 20 17.15 -42.63 -25.27
C LEU A 20 16.45 -42.43 -23.93
N GLU A 21 17.21 -41.98 -22.92
CA GLU A 21 16.63 -41.63 -21.62
C GLU A 21 15.65 -40.45 -21.73
N TYR A 22 15.99 -39.42 -22.51
CA TYR A 22 15.09 -38.33 -22.84
C TYR A 22 13.83 -38.81 -23.54
N LYS A 23 13.88 -39.84 -24.38
CA LYS A 23 12.70 -40.34 -25.09
C LYS A 23 11.72 -41.02 -24.14
N ASP A 24 12.22 -41.80 -23.19
CA ASP A 24 11.40 -42.66 -22.34
C ASP A 24 10.98 -41.99 -21.02
N ASN A 25 11.77 -41.04 -20.51
CA ASN A 25 11.48 -40.36 -19.25
C ASN A 25 10.69 -39.06 -19.46
N THR A 26 9.37 -39.06 -19.27
CA THR A 26 8.51 -37.87 -19.50
C THR A 26 8.91 -36.59 -18.76
N LYS A 27 9.65 -36.69 -17.65
CA LYS A 27 10.07 -35.54 -16.83
C LYS A 27 11.44 -34.99 -17.24
N LEU A 28 12.30 -35.82 -17.84
CA LEU A 28 13.65 -35.43 -18.20
C LEU A 28 13.65 -34.41 -19.35
N THR A 29 14.40 -33.33 -19.15
CA THR A 29 14.51 -32.19 -20.07
C THR A 29 15.88 -32.10 -20.72
N ALA A 30 15.96 -31.51 -21.92
CA ALA A 30 17.24 -31.24 -22.58
C ALA A 30 18.15 -30.31 -21.76
N CYS A 31 17.57 -29.52 -20.85
CA CYS A 31 18.30 -28.64 -19.94
C CYS A 31 18.98 -29.44 -18.81
N GLU A 32 18.31 -30.44 -18.25
CA GLU A 32 18.88 -31.33 -17.22
C GLU A 32 20.02 -32.16 -17.81
N ILE A 33 19.80 -32.74 -18.99
CA ILE A 33 20.83 -33.47 -19.75
C ILE A 33 22.02 -32.55 -20.04
N ALA A 34 21.78 -31.31 -20.44
CA ALA A 34 22.86 -30.35 -20.68
C ALA A 34 23.67 -30.07 -19.41
N LYS A 35 23.03 -29.95 -18.24
CA LYS A 35 23.73 -29.77 -16.96
C LYS A 35 24.57 -30.97 -16.59
N GLU A 36 24.04 -32.18 -16.70
CA GLU A 36 24.77 -33.43 -16.41
C GLU A 36 25.99 -33.60 -17.31
N MET A 37 25.89 -33.15 -18.56
CA MET A 37 26.97 -33.24 -19.53
C MET A 37 27.95 -32.06 -19.48
N GLY A 38 27.72 -31.05 -18.63
CA GLY A 38 28.51 -29.82 -18.61
C GLY A 38 28.41 -29.00 -19.90
N LEU A 39 27.31 -29.13 -20.64
CA LEU A 39 27.04 -28.44 -21.91
C LEU A 39 25.95 -27.39 -21.74
N ASN A 40 25.83 -26.49 -22.72
CA ASN A 40 24.67 -25.59 -22.76
C ASN A 40 23.47 -26.28 -23.44
N ASN A 41 22.26 -25.90 -23.03
CA ASN A 41 21.00 -26.48 -23.53
C ASN A 41 20.85 -26.34 -25.07
N SER A 42 21.36 -25.24 -25.65
CA SER A 42 21.32 -25.05 -27.11
C SER A 42 22.18 -26.07 -27.85
N THR A 43 23.34 -26.44 -27.31
CA THR A 43 24.25 -27.43 -27.88
C THR A 43 23.60 -28.81 -27.87
N VAL A 44 23.06 -29.25 -26.73
CA VAL A 44 22.35 -30.53 -26.63
C VAL A 44 21.14 -30.56 -27.58
N SER A 45 20.31 -29.51 -27.59
CA SER A 45 19.15 -29.43 -28.47
C SER A 45 19.52 -29.46 -29.95
N LYS A 46 20.62 -28.78 -30.35
CA LYS A 46 21.14 -28.81 -31.73
C LYS A 46 21.62 -30.20 -32.12
N TRP A 47 22.30 -30.91 -31.22
CA TRP A 47 22.76 -32.26 -31.49
C TRP A 47 21.64 -33.29 -31.48
N PHE A 48 20.65 -33.16 -30.60
CA PHE A 48 19.42 -33.97 -30.65
C PHE A 48 18.69 -33.75 -31.98
N GLN A 49 18.54 -32.49 -32.41
CA GLN A 49 17.97 -32.19 -33.73
C GLN A 49 18.81 -32.76 -34.88
N LYS A 50 20.14 -32.66 -34.81
CA LYS A 50 21.04 -33.14 -35.86
C LYS A 50 21.05 -34.66 -35.97
N LEU A 51 20.98 -35.38 -34.85
CA LEU A 51 21.10 -36.84 -34.80
C LEU A 51 19.75 -37.56 -34.92
N PHE A 52 18.68 -36.97 -34.40
CA PHE A 52 17.36 -37.62 -34.27
C PHE A 52 16.21 -36.84 -34.92
N GLY A 53 16.48 -35.64 -35.46
CA GLY A 53 15.58 -34.93 -36.39
C GLY A 53 14.12 -34.83 -35.95
N GLU A 54 13.24 -35.42 -36.77
CA GLU A 54 11.79 -35.41 -36.57
C GLU A 54 11.37 -36.12 -35.27
N GLU A 55 12.07 -37.17 -34.84
CA GLU A 55 11.74 -37.90 -33.63
C GLU A 55 11.93 -37.02 -32.39
N TYR A 56 13.07 -36.32 -32.30
CA TYR A 56 13.30 -35.33 -31.25
C TYR A 56 12.27 -34.19 -31.30
N SER A 57 11.94 -33.72 -32.51
CA SER A 57 10.93 -32.67 -32.70
C SER A 57 9.57 -33.11 -32.15
N ARG A 58 9.12 -34.32 -32.48
CA ARG A 58 7.85 -34.89 -32.00
C ARG A 58 7.82 -35.06 -30.48
N ILE A 59 8.89 -35.61 -29.90
CA ILE A 59 9.00 -35.84 -28.45
C ILE A 59 9.09 -34.52 -27.68
N SER A 60 9.88 -33.56 -28.17
CA SER A 60 10.02 -32.24 -27.55
C SER A 60 8.71 -31.44 -27.62
N ILE A 61 7.94 -31.55 -28.71
CA ILE A 61 6.59 -30.99 -28.81
C ILE A 61 5.67 -31.61 -27.76
N LYS A 62 5.66 -32.95 -27.64
CA LYS A 62 4.86 -33.69 -26.66
C LYS A 62 5.21 -33.31 -25.22
N LYS A 63 6.50 -33.08 -24.94
CA LYS A 63 7.00 -32.78 -23.60
C LYS A 63 6.91 -31.31 -23.19
N PHE A 64 7.09 -30.36 -24.11
CA PHE A 64 7.28 -28.95 -23.75
C PHE A 64 6.14 -28.02 -24.16
N GLY A 65 5.19 -28.44 -25.00
CA GLY A 65 3.95 -27.70 -25.33
C GLY A 65 4.12 -26.31 -25.97
N TRP A 66 5.33 -25.76 -26.04
CA TRP A 66 5.63 -24.47 -26.67
C TRP A 66 5.58 -24.54 -28.20
N ASN A 67 5.96 -25.70 -28.76
CA ASN A 67 6.11 -25.92 -30.20
C ASN A 67 4.87 -26.51 -30.88
N ARG A 68 3.81 -26.87 -30.14
CA ARG A 68 2.54 -27.27 -30.76
C ARG A 68 1.97 -26.07 -31.51
N ILE A 69 1.85 -26.16 -32.83
CA ILE A 69 1.20 -25.15 -33.65
C ILE A 69 -0.31 -25.26 -33.40
N LEU A 70 -0.95 -24.15 -33.04
CA LEU A 70 -2.41 -24.07 -32.95
C LEU A 70 -2.93 -23.44 -34.23
N THR A 71 -4.04 -23.95 -34.74
CA THR A 71 -4.75 -23.32 -35.86
C THR A 71 -5.47 -22.06 -35.38
N ASP A 72 -5.76 -21.15 -36.30
CA ASP A 72 -6.49 -19.92 -35.99
C ASP A 72 -7.85 -20.21 -35.35
N ASN A 73 -8.53 -21.27 -35.78
CA ASN A 73 -9.81 -21.71 -35.21
C ASN A 73 -9.65 -22.16 -33.75
N GLN A 74 -8.57 -22.87 -33.42
CA GLN A 74 -8.28 -23.25 -32.03
C GLN A 74 -7.98 -22.02 -31.15
N ILE A 75 -7.27 -21.03 -31.68
CA ILE A 75 -6.98 -19.77 -30.97
C ILE A 75 -8.26 -18.96 -30.77
N LYS A 76 -9.14 -18.87 -31.78
CA LYS A 76 -10.45 -18.21 -31.68
C LYS A 76 -11.38 -18.92 -30.68
N TYR A 77 -11.43 -20.25 -30.72
CA TYR A 77 -12.17 -21.05 -29.73
C TYR A 77 -11.66 -20.81 -28.30
N ALA A 78 -10.34 -20.84 -28.12
CA ALA A 78 -9.70 -20.55 -26.85
C ALA A 78 -10.06 -19.14 -26.35
N PHE A 79 -10.12 -18.16 -27.27
CA PHE A 79 -10.49 -16.79 -26.93
C PHE A 79 -11.95 -16.68 -26.49
N GLN A 80 -12.88 -17.38 -27.13
CA GLN A 80 -14.28 -17.42 -26.71
C GLN A 80 -14.44 -18.02 -25.31
N LYS A 81 -13.74 -19.12 -25.02
CA LYS A 81 -13.72 -19.69 -23.66
C LYS A 81 -13.15 -18.71 -22.63
N TYR A 82 -12.07 -18.01 -22.98
CA TYR A 82 -11.48 -16.99 -22.11
C TYR A 82 -12.41 -15.79 -21.88
N LYS A 83 -13.10 -15.33 -22.93
CA LYS A 83 -14.11 -14.26 -22.88
C LYS A 83 -15.31 -14.62 -21.99
N ASN A 84 -15.65 -15.91 -21.94
CA ASN A 84 -16.69 -16.45 -21.06
C ASN A 84 -16.19 -16.78 -19.64
N GLY A 85 -14.97 -16.39 -19.28
CA GLY A 85 -14.44 -16.48 -17.92
C GLY A 85 -13.69 -17.75 -17.58
N THR A 86 -13.43 -18.65 -18.53
CA THR A 86 -12.58 -19.82 -18.27
C THR A 86 -11.12 -19.38 -18.04
N PRO A 87 -10.44 -19.86 -16.98
CA PRO A 87 -9.05 -19.49 -16.72
C PRO A 87 -8.10 -19.88 -17.86
N MET A 88 -7.14 -19.00 -18.17
CA MET A 88 -6.16 -19.20 -19.24
C MET A 88 -5.34 -20.49 -19.09
N VAL A 89 -5.07 -20.91 -17.86
CA VAL A 89 -4.30 -22.14 -17.58
C VAL A 89 -5.10 -23.38 -17.99
N ASP A 90 -6.39 -23.42 -17.71
CA ASP A 90 -7.25 -24.56 -18.01
C ASP A 90 -7.43 -24.72 -19.52
N ILE A 91 -7.64 -23.59 -20.23
CA ILE A 91 -7.72 -23.57 -21.70
C ILE A 91 -6.39 -24.06 -22.31
N ALA A 92 -5.26 -23.61 -21.75
CA ALA A 92 -3.94 -24.00 -22.24
C ALA A 92 -3.66 -25.50 -22.02
N ASN A 93 -4.07 -26.05 -20.87
CA ASN A 93 -3.96 -27.48 -20.57
C ASN A 93 -4.79 -28.33 -21.53
N VAL A 94 -6.05 -27.96 -21.81
CA VAL A 94 -6.92 -28.65 -22.79
C VAL A 94 -6.28 -28.64 -24.18
N LEU A 95 -5.64 -27.53 -24.55
CA LEU A 95 -4.97 -27.40 -25.84
C LEU A 95 -3.54 -27.97 -25.86
N GLY A 96 -3.05 -28.51 -24.74
CA GLY A 96 -1.69 -29.04 -24.62
C GLY A 96 -0.60 -28.01 -24.94
N VAL A 97 -0.81 -26.75 -24.56
CA VAL A 97 0.17 -25.65 -24.72
C VAL A 97 0.45 -24.95 -23.41
N LYS A 98 1.55 -24.21 -23.32
CA LYS A 98 1.78 -23.34 -22.16
C LYS A 98 0.87 -22.11 -22.21
N SER A 99 0.39 -21.69 -21.04
CA SER A 99 -0.50 -20.52 -20.92
C SER A 99 0.11 -19.24 -21.52
N ASP A 100 1.41 -19.00 -21.35
CA ASP A 100 2.08 -17.83 -21.93
C ASP A 100 2.18 -17.89 -23.46
N SER A 101 2.39 -19.08 -24.03
CA SER A 101 2.36 -19.29 -25.48
C SER A 101 0.96 -18.97 -26.05
N LEU A 102 -0.09 -19.43 -25.38
CA LEU A 102 -1.47 -19.15 -25.77
C LEU A 102 -1.79 -17.64 -25.70
N LYS A 103 -1.33 -16.94 -24.65
CA LYS A 103 -1.48 -15.48 -24.52
C LYS A 103 -0.82 -14.71 -25.67
N VAL A 104 0.37 -15.11 -26.08
CA VAL A 104 1.10 -14.47 -27.19
C VAL A 104 0.35 -14.68 -28.51
N ARG A 105 -0.13 -15.90 -28.76
CA ARG A 105 -0.90 -16.24 -29.96
C ARG A 105 -2.23 -15.50 -30.04
N MET A 106 -2.99 -15.45 -28.94
CA MET A 106 -4.22 -14.65 -28.87
C MET A 106 -3.94 -13.17 -29.10
N ARG A 107 -2.86 -12.63 -28.52
CA ARG A 107 -2.47 -11.24 -28.75
C ARG A 107 -2.16 -10.98 -30.23
N LYS A 108 -1.49 -11.91 -30.91
CA LYS A 108 -1.13 -11.77 -32.33
C LYS A 108 -2.35 -11.90 -33.25
N LEU A 109 -3.21 -12.89 -33.03
CA LEU A 109 -4.34 -13.18 -33.90
C LEU A 109 -5.59 -12.34 -33.62
N ILE A 110 -5.92 -12.13 -32.34
CA ILE A 110 -7.13 -11.42 -31.90
C ILE A 110 -6.86 -9.93 -31.63
N GLY A 111 -5.61 -9.57 -31.30
CA GLY A 111 -5.22 -8.18 -31.15
C GLY A 111 -5.83 -7.49 -29.93
N ASP A 112 -6.49 -6.36 -30.16
CA ASP A 112 -6.88 -5.42 -29.11
C ASP A 112 -8.08 -5.86 -28.29
N GLU A 113 -8.98 -6.67 -28.84
CA GLU A 113 -10.11 -7.24 -28.10
C GLU A 113 -9.60 -8.12 -26.95
N TYR A 114 -8.62 -8.98 -27.24
CA TYR A 114 -7.94 -9.78 -26.22
C TYR A 114 -7.25 -8.91 -25.18
N LYS A 115 -6.55 -7.83 -25.58
CA LYS A 115 -5.87 -6.94 -24.63
C LYS A 115 -6.85 -6.28 -23.66
N LYS A 116 -8.01 -5.81 -24.15
CA LYS A 116 -9.06 -5.19 -23.32
C LYS A 116 -9.60 -6.18 -22.29
N ILE A 117 -9.94 -7.39 -22.73
CA ILE A 117 -10.48 -8.44 -21.86
C ILE A 117 -9.43 -8.92 -20.84
N ALA A 118 -8.20 -9.16 -21.27
CA ALA A 118 -7.10 -9.58 -20.40
C ALA A 118 -6.78 -8.52 -19.33
N LYS A 119 -6.88 -7.22 -19.65
CA LYS A 119 -6.73 -6.13 -18.68
C LYS A 119 -7.83 -6.17 -17.61
N LYS A 120 -9.10 -6.38 -18.02
CA LYS A 120 -10.23 -6.54 -17.09
C LYS A 120 -10.03 -7.73 -16.16
N TYR A 121 -9.74 -8.92 -16.69
CA TYR A 121 -9.50 -10.12 -15.90
C TYR A 121 -8.25 -10.03 -15.01
N LYS A 122 -7.18 -9.35 -15.43
CA LYS A 122 -5.99 -9.13 -14.58
C LYS A 122 -6.34 -8.32 -13.33
N ILE A 123 -7.22 -7.31 -13.46
CA ILE A 123 -7.71 -6.51 -12.34
C ILE A 123 -8.57 -7.39 -11.43
N GLU A 124 -9.50 -8.18 -11.98
CA GLU A 124 -10.38 -9.07 -11.21
C GLU A 124 -9.60 -10.18 -10.49
N HIS A 125 -8.71 -10.90 -11.16
CA HIS A 125 -7.90 -11.96 -10.55
C HIS A 125 -6.90 -11.44 -9.53
N SER A 126 -6.29 -10.26 -9.77
CA SER A 126 -5.43 -9.63 -8.76
C SER A 126 -6.24 -9.23 -7.52
N ARG A 127 -7.49 -8.81 -7.70
CA ARG A 127 -8.41 -8.54 -6.60
C ARG A 127 -8.78 -9.82 -5.86
N ILE A 128 -9.14 -10.89 -6.56
CA ILE A 128 -9.47 -12.20 -5.97
C ILE A 128 -8.28 -12.78 -5.20
N LYS A 129 -7.07 -12.78 -5.78
CA LYS A 129 -5.85 -13.26 -5.10
C LYS A 129 -5.52 -12.48 -3.82
N ARG A 130 -5.95 -11.23 -3.72
CA ARG A 130 -5.76 -10.37 -2.53
C ARG A 130 -6.93 -10.46 -1.54
N GLN A 131 -8.04 -11.12 -1.89
CA GLN A 131 -9.18 -11.26 -0.99
C GLN A 131 -8.88 -12.31 0.08
N LYS A 132 -8.69 -11.87 1.32
CA LYS A 132 -8.58 -12.76 2.50
C LYS A 132 -9.88 -13.51 2.81
N VAL A 133 -11.03 -13.02 2.33
CA VAL A 133 -12.36 -13.59 2.62
C VAL A 133 -13.15 -13.74 1.32
N PRO A 134 -13.79 -14.88 1.02
CA PRO A 134 -14.62 -15.05 -0.18
C PRO A 134 -15.88 -14.19 -0.19
N ASP A 135 -16.39 -13.80 -1.36
CA ASP A 135 -17.62 -13.00 -1.48
C ASP A 135 -18.85 -13.72 -0.88
N LYS A 136 -18.92 -15.05 -0.95
CA LYS A 136 -19.99 -15.84 -0.31
C LYS A 136 -20.13 -15.51 1.18
N LYS A 137 -19.01 -15.52 1.91
CA LYS A 137 -18.97 -15.21 3.34
C LYS A 137 -19.33 -13.75 3.61
N ILE A 138 -18.98 -12.83 2.71
CA ILE A 138 -19.44 -11.42 2.82
C ILE A 138 -20.95 -11.31 2.63
N LYS A 139 -21.55 -12.11 1.74
CA LYS A 139 -23.01 -12.10 1.57
C LYS A 139 -23.73 -12.60 2.82
N GLU A 140 -23.24 -13.66 3.44
CA GLU A 140 -23.75 -14.14 4.74
C GLU A 140 -23.65 -13.06 5.83
N MET A 141 -22.52 -12.35 5.90
CA MET A 141 -22.33 -11.24 6.84
C MET A 141 -23.26 -10.07 6.56
N PHE A 142 -23.62 -9.82 5.29
CA PHE A 142 -24.59 -8.79 4.96
C PHE A 142 -26.00 -9.14 5.43
N GLU A 143 -26.41 -10.41 5.36
CA GLU A 143 -27.70 -10.83 5.93
C GLU A 143 -27.73 -10.72 7.46
N VAL A 144 -26.62 -11.04 8.13
CA VAL A 144 -26.46 -10.76 9.57
C VAL A 144 -26.57 -9.26 9.84
N TYR A 145 -25.87 -8.44 9.05
CA TYR A 145 -25.93 -6.98 9.15
C TYR A 145 -27.30 -6.43 8.82
N LYS A 146 -28.09 -7.05 7.96
CA LYS A 146 -29.43 -6.59 7.60
C LYS A 146 -30.43 -6.87 8.72
N ASN A 147 -30.37 -8.07 9.28
CA ASN A 147 -31.43 -8.59 10.16
C ASN A 147 -31.14 -8.44 11.67
N ARG A 148 -29.89 -8.17 12.09
CA ARG A 148 -29.53 -8.07 13.51
C ARG A 148 -28.91 -6.72 13.87
N ALA A 149 -29.21 -6.18 15.05
CA ALA A 149 -28.62 -4.95 15.58
C ALA A 149 -27.16 -5.16 16.04
N ILE A 150 -26.27 -5.45 15.08
CA ILE A 150 -24.84 -5.69 15.30
C ILE A 150 -24.04 -4.62 14.54
N SER A 151 -22.97 -4.13 15.17
CA SER A 151 -22.06 -3.15 14.56
C SER A 151 -21.27 -3.75 13.40
N LEU A 152 -20.94 -2.93 12.40
CA LEU A 152 -20.08 -3.35 11.29
C LEU A 152 -18.69 -3.76 11.77
N THR A 153 -18.19 -3.13 12.84
CA THR A 153 -16.93 -3.47 13.50
C THR A 153 -16.93 -4.91 13.99
N ASN A 154 -17.99 -5.32 14.71
CA ASN A 154 -18.09 -6.69 15.25
C ASN A 154 -18.19 -7.72 14.12
N ILE A 155 -18.97 -7.43 13.08
CA ILE A 155 -19.08 -8.32 11.90
C ILE A 155 -17.73 -8.44 11.19
N ALA A 156 -16.98 -7.34 11.06
CA ALA A 156 -15.67 -7.34 10.42
C ALA A 156 -14.63 -8.14 11.23
N ASN A 157 -14.63 -7.99 12.56
CA ASN A 157 -13.77 -8.75 13.47
C ASN A 157 -14.06 -10.26 13.38
N ASN A 158 -15.33 -10.66 13.34
CA ASN A 158 -15.73 -12.08 13.22
C ASN A 158 -15.21 -12.77 11.95
N VAL A 159 -14.90 -12.00 10.90
CA VAL A 159 -14.35 -12.54 9.65
C VAL A 159 -12.91 -12.13 9.39
N GLY A 160 -12.24 -11.52 10.37
CA GLY A 160 -10.82 -11.19 10.32
C GLY A 160 -10.44 -10.13 9.28
N ILE A 161 -11.31 -9.15 9.02
CA ILE A 161 -11.03 -8.05 8.09
C ILE A 161 -11.27 -6.68 8.74
N ALA A 162 -10.63 -5.64 8.20
CA ALA A 162 -10.93 -4.27 8.62
C ALA A 162 -12.37 -3.88 8.26
N GLU A 163 -13.04 -3.13 9.13
CA GLU A 163 -14.41 -2.62 8.91
C GLU A 163 -14.53 -1.85 7.58
N SER A 164 -13.53 -1.02 7.25
CA SER A 164 -13.49 -0.27 5.98
C SER A 164 -13.52 -1.19 4.76
N SER A 165 -12.87 -2.36 4.86
CA SER A 165 -12.88 -3.38 3.82
C SER A 165 -14.26 -4.04 3.69
N LEU A 166 -14.88 -4.38 4.83
CA LEU A 166 -16.24 -4.92 4.86
C LEU A 166 -17.24 -3.93 4.22
N ILE A 167 -17.17 -2.64 4.60
CA ILE A 167 -18.00 -1.57 4.04
C ILE A 167 -17.81 -1.45 2.53
N ALA A 168 -16.56 -1.44 2.06
CA ALA A 168 -16.27 -1.33 0.63
C ALA A 168 -16.88 -2.51 -0.14
N ARG A 169 -16.83 -3.72 0.43
CA ARG A 169 -17.42 -4.92 -0.19
C ARG A 169 -18.93 -4.93 -0.13
N PHE A 170 -19.54 -4.45 0.96
CA PHE A 170 -20.99 -4.27 1.04
C PHE A 170 -21.49 -3.26 0.00
N LYS A 171 -20.82 -2.10 -0.13
CA LYS A 171 -21.13 -1.13 -1.19
C LYS A 171 -21.01 -1.72 -2.59
N PHE A 172 -19.99 -2.54 -2.82
CA PHE A 172 -19.77 -3.16 -4.13
C PHE A 172 -20.80 -4.23 -4.46
N LEU A 173 -21.11 -5.13 -3.52
CA LEU A 173 -22.00 -6.27 -3.75
C LEU A 173 -23.49 -5.91 -3.67
N PHE A 174 -23.85 -4.94 -2.83
CA PHE A 174 -25.25 -4.62 -2.50
C PHE A 174 -25.65 -3.19 -2.81
N GLY A 175 -24.70 -2.32 -3.21
CA GLY A 175 -24.98 -0.98 -3.71
C GLY A 175 -25.93 -0.19 -2.80
N ASP A 176 -27.09 0.14 -3.35
CA ASP A 176 -28.09 0.99 -2.71
C ASP A 176 -28.83 0.29 -1.56
N GLN A 177 -28.99 -1.04 -1.61
CA GLN A 177 -29.59 -1.79 -0.51
C GLN A 177 -28.78 -1.63 0.78
N TYR A 178 -27.46 -1.71 0.69
CA TYR A 178 -26.58 -1.41 1.82
C TYR A 178 -26.72 0.05 2.27
N LYS A 179 -26.77 1.01 1.35
CA LYS A 179 -26.88 2.45 1.70
C LYS A 179 -28.17 2.74 2.46
N ILE A 180 -29.31 2.18 2.04
CA ILE A 180 -30.61 2.36 2.69
C ILE A 180 -30.56 1.83 4.13
N ILE A 181 -30.11 0.58 4.31
CA ILE A 181 -29.97 -0.04 5.63
C ILE A 181 -28.98 0.74 6.50
N ALA A 182 -27.83 1.13 5.95
CA ALA A 182 -26.81 1.87 6.67
C ALA A 182 -27.29 3.27 7.09
N ARG A 183 -28.15 3.93 6.29
CA ARG A 183 -28.78 5.22 6.60
C ARG A 183 -29.83 5.07 7.70
N LYS A 184 -30.75 4.10 7.57
CA LYS A 184 -31.73 3.78 8.63
C LYS A 184 -31.04 3.43 9.96
N ARG A 185 -29.98 2.63 9.90
CA ARG A 185 -29.13 2.31 11.07
C ARG A 185 -28.25 3.45 11.54
N ARG A 186 -28.02 4.48 10.72
CA ARG A 186 -27.35 5.71 11.18
C ARG A 186 -28.32 6.52 12.05
N ASP A 187 -29.62 6.49 11.74
CA ASP A 187 -30.67 7.08 12.57
C ASP A 187 -30.98 6.23 13.83
N GLU A 188 -30.87 4.89 13.75
CA GLU A 188 -30.92 3.99 14.93
C GLU A 188 -29.64 4.05 15.79
N ARG A 189 -28.50 4.53 15.24
CA ARG A 189 -27.27 4.87 15.98
C ARG A 189 -27.36 6.18 16.76
N LYS A 190 -28.57 6.71 16.99
CA LYS A 190 -28.80 7.75 17.99
C LYS A 190 -28.62 7.13 19.37
N VAL A 191 -27.35 6.96 19.77
CA VAL A 191 -26.98 6.81 21.17
C VAL A 191 -27.66 7.98 21.89
N THR A 192 -28.58 7.64 22.78
CA THR A 192 -29.39 8.63 23.47
C THR A 192 -28.49 9.45 24.40
N LYS A 193 -28.93 10.66 24.76
CA LYS A 193 -28.21 11.46 25.78
C LYS A 193 -28.02 10.67 27.08
N LYS A 194 -28.97 9.82 27.45
CA LYS A 194 -28.89 8.92 28.61
C LYS A 194 -27.73 7.94 28.47
N GLN A 195 -27.62 7.24 27.33
CA GLN A 195 -26.53 6.30 27.08
C GLN A 195 -25.16 6.99 27.05
N TYR A 196 -25.03 8.21 26.53
CA TYR A 196 -23.78 8.97 26.61
C TYR A 196 -23.42 9.35 28.06
N ARG A 197 -24.41 9.68 28.90
CA ARG A 197 -24.18 9.94 30.34
C ARG A 197 -23.72 8.68 31.08
N GLU A 198 -24.41 7.56 30.88
CA GLU A 198 -24.03 6.28 31.49
C GLU A 198 -22.63 5.83 31.05
N ALA A 199 -22.31 6.00 29.76
CA ALA A 199 -20.98 5.69 29.25
C ALA A 199 -19.91 6.63 29.83
N PHE A 200 -20.20 7.92 29.98
CA PHE A 200 -19.28 8.85 30.61
C PHE A 200 -19.05 8.54 32.09
N GLU A 201 -20.09 8.17 32.85
CA GLU A 201 -19.92 7.73 34.24
C GLU A 201 -19.10 6.44 34.33
N LYS A 202 -19.31 5.47 33.43
CA LYS A 202 -18.43 4.29 33.35
C LYS A 202 -16.99 4.68 33.04
N TYR A 203 -16.79 5.58 32.07
CA TYR A 203 -15.47 6.07 31.70
C TYR A 203 -14.76 6.76 32.88
N LYS A 204 -15.49 7.59 33.64
CA LYS A 204 -15.00 8.28 34.82
C LYS A 204 -14.59 7.34 35.95
N ASN A 205 -15.42 6.34 36.24
CA ASN A 205 -15.30 5.54 37.46
C ASN A 205 -14.60 4.18 37.26
N THR A 206 -14.21 3.81 36.04
CA THR A 206 -13.55 2.52 35.74
C THR A 206 -12.35 2.73 34.83
N GLU A 207 -11.42 1.77 34.71
CA GLU A 207 -10.25 1.86 33.80
C GLU A 207 -10.57 1.64 32.31
N ILE A 208 -11.85 1.63 31.92
CA ILE A 208 -12.24 1.44 30.52
C ILE A 208 -11.69 2.56 29.61
N SER A 209 -11.13 2.19 28.45
CA SER A 209 -10.63 3.15 27.46
C SER A 209 -11.76 3.73 26.61
N LEU A 210 -11.54 4.93 26.05
CA LEU A 210 -12.48 5.54 25.09
C LEU A 210 -12.75 4.65 23.88
N THR A 211 -11.75 3.89 23.42
CA THR A 211 -11.89 2.96 22.30
C THR A 211 -12.90 1.86 22.64
N THR A 212 -12.73 1.20 23.79
CA THR A 212 -13.65 0.16 24.26
C THR A 212 -15.06 0.72 24.47
N LEU A 213 -15.17 1.91 25.07
CA LEU A 213 -16.45 2.57 25.28
C LEU A 213 -17.16 2.91 23.95
N SER A 214 -16.40 3.37 22.94
CA SER A 214 -16.92 3.68 21.61
C SER A 214 -17.45 2.45 20.90
N ASN A 215 -16.75 1.32 21.03
CA ASN A 215 -17.18 0.04 20.49
C ASN A 215 -18.46 -0.46 21.17
N ASN A 216 -18.54 -0.36 22.51
CA ASN A 216 -19.72 -0.75 23.28
C ASN A 216 -20.97 0.07 22.90
N LEU A 217 -20.77 1.36 22.61
CA LEU A 217 -21.83 2.25 22.15
C LEU A 217 -22.12 2.15 20.65
N GLY A 218 -21.30 1.43 19.87
CA GLY A 218 -21.45 1.33 18.43
C GLY A 218 -21.20 2.65 17.68
N VAL A 219 -20.39 3.55 18.25
CA VAL A 219 -20.04 4.85 17.66
C VAL A 219 -18.54 4.95 17.41
N GLN A 220 -18.15 5.75 16.42
CA GLN A 220 -16.73 6.00 16.18
C GLN A 220 -16.14 6.81 17.32
N ILE A 221 -14.89 6.52 17.70
CA ILE A 221 -14.15 7.30 18.70
C ILE A 221 -14.07 8.79 18.33
N SER A 222 -13.92 9.09 17.03
CA SER A 222 -13.95 10.44 16.46
C SER A 222 -15.31 11.15 16.61
N THR A 223 -16.36 10.42 16.95
CA THR A 223 -17.69 10.97 17.29
C THR A 223 -17.88 11.03 18.80
N LEU A 224 -17.42 10.01 19.53
CA LEU A 224 -17.58 9.90 20.98
C LEU A 224 -16.83 11.03 21.71
N ALA A 225 -15.55 11.22 21.41
CA ALA A 225 -14.71 12.21 22.11
C ALA A 225 -15.22 13.65 21.94
N PRO A 226 -15.61 14.12 20.73
CA PRO A 226 -16.26 15.44 20.59
C PRO A 226 -17.61 15.53 21.30
N THR A 227 -18.39 14.44 21.32
CA THR A 227 -19.70 14.42 22.00
C THR A 227 -19.52 14.56 23.52
N PHE A 228 -18.57 13.83 24.11
CA PHE A 228 -18.23 13.95 25.53
C PHE A 228 -17.71 15.34 25.87
N ARG A 229 -16.82 15.91 25.05
CA ARG A 229 -16.37 17.30 25.22
C ARG A 229 -17.54 18.29 25.19
N LYS A 230 -18.48 18.13 24.25
CA LYS A 230 -19.66 19.01 24.13
C LYS A 230 -20.61 18.85 25.32
N MET A 231 -20.79 17.64 25.85
CA MET A 231 -21.75 17.37 26.91
C MET A 231 -21.21 17.58 28.33
N PHE A 232 -19.92 17.36 28.54
CA PHE A 232 -19.30 17.32 29.88
C PHE A 232 -18.10 18.27 30.04
N GLY A 233 -17.69 18.97 28.98
CA GLY A 233 -16.73 20.08 29.05
C GLY A 233 -15.39 19.71 29.68
N GLU A 234 -14.95 20.54 30.62
CA GLU A 234 -13.68 20.42 31.35
C GLU A 234 -13.56 19.11 32.13
N LYS A 235 -14.66 18.65 32.75
CA LYS A 235 -14.70 17.41 33.51
C LYS A 235 -14.25 16.21 32.67
N TYR A 236 -14.62 16.15 31.39
CA TYR A 236 -14.14 15.13 30.48
C TYR A 236 -12.65 15.28 30.17
N LEU A 237 -12.17 16.51 29.98
CA LEU A 237 -10.77 16.78 29.65
C LEU A 237 -9.83 16.34 30.77
N GLU A 238 -10.18 16.63 32.04
CA GLU A 238 -9.41 16.21 33.21
C GLU A 238 -9.31 14.68 33.31
N ILE A 239 -10.44 13.98 33.14
CA ILE A 239 -10.50 12.51 33.22
C ILE A 239 -9.70 11.88 32.07
N ALA A 240 -9.87 12.39 30.84
CA ALA A 240 -9.16 11.89 29.67
C ALA A 240 -7.64 12.13 29.77
N GLN A 241 -7.23 13.25 30.36
CA GLN A 241 -5.81 13.54 30.63
C GLN A 241 -5.22 12.60 31.67
N LYS A 242 -5.94 12.31 32.77
CA LYS A 242 -5.53 11.32 33.77
C LYS A 242 -5.36 9.91 33.18
N LYS A 243 -6.12 9.59 32.14
CA LYS A 243 -6.17 8.26 31.50
C LYS A 243 -5.29 8.09 30.26
N GLN A 244 -4.59 9.13 29.82
CA GLN A 244 -3.67 9.08 28.66
C GLN A 244 -4.32 8.52 27.36
N ASP A 245 -5.61 8.77 27.12
CA ASP A 245 -6.30 8.22 25.94
C ASP A 245 -5.86 8.92 24.62
N SER A 246 -5.38 8.11 23.67
CA SER A 246 -4.59 8.47 22.47
C SER A 246 -5.31 9.15 21.29
N VAL A 247 -6.25 10.06 21.56
CA VAL A 247 -6.51 11.20 20.64
C VAL A 247 -5.28 12.15 20.60
N GLU A 248 -4.25 11.85 21.41
CA GLU A 248 -2.95 12.49 21.60
C GLU A 248 -2.05 12.66 20.38
N ILE A 249 -2.25 11.94 19.26
CA ILE A 249 -1.44 12.16 18.04
C ILE A 249 -1.63 13.60 17.50
N CYS A 250 -2.78 14.21 17.75
CA CYS A 250 -3.03 15.61 17.39
C CYS A 250 -2.58 16.59 18.50
N LYS A 251 -2.35 16.14 19.74
CA LYS A 251 -1.86 16.99 20.83
C LYS A 251 -0.35 17.22 20.67
N LYS A 252 0.45 16.16 20.54
CA LYS A 252 1.91 16.27 20.34
C LYS A 252 2.28 17.06 19.09
N GLY A 253 1.59 16.82 17.96
CA GLY A 253 1.78 17.59 16.74
C GLY A 253 1.49 19.08 16.92
N LYS A 254 0.36 19.43 17.55
CA LYS A 254 0.00 20.83 17.84
C LYS A 254 0.95 21.52 18.81
N ILE A 255 1.43 20.79 19.83
CA ILE A 255 2.43 21.32 20.75
C ILE A 255 3.75 21.55 20.00
N ALA A 256 4.20 20.59 19.18
CA ALA A 256 5.40 20.75 18.36
C ALA A 256 5.29 21.94 17.40
N GLU A 257 4.14 22.12 16.75
CA GLU A 257 3.87 23.28 15.90
C GLU A 257 3.94 24.60 16.69
N LYS A 258 3.37 24.64 17.91
CA LYS A 258 3.45 25.82 18.81
C LYS A 258 4.90 26.12 19.21
N ILE A 259 5.66 25.09 19.62
CA ILE A 259 7.07 25.22 20.00
C ILE A 259 7.90 25.71 18.82
N ALA A 260 7.71 25.13 17.63
CA ALA A 260 8.38 25.54 16.41
C ALA A 260 8.08 27.01 16.07
N PHE A 261 6.83 27.45 16.22
CA PHE A 261 6.44 28.83 15.99
C PHE A 261 7.13 29.81 16.96
N GLU A 262 7.16 29.49 18.26
CA GLU A 262 7.88 30.28 19.27
C GLU A 262 9.39 30.30 19.01
N TYR A 263 9.98 29.15 18.66
CA TYR A 263 11.39 29.06 18.29
C TYR A 263 11.73 30.01 17.14
N LEU A 264 10.93 29.99 16.07
CA LEU A 264 11.16 30.84 14.90
C LEU A 264 11.11 32.33 15.28
N LYS A 265 10.17 32.73 16.14
CA LYS A 265 10.10 34.11 16.65
C LYS A 265 11.33 34.51 17.46
N LEU A 266 11.83 33.62 18.32
CA LEU A 266 13.02 33.88 19.15
C LEU A 266 14.31 33.99 18.35
N ILE A 267 14.31 33.56 17.08
CA ILE A 267 15.44 33.74 16.15
C ILE A 267 15.12 34.79 15.07
N ASP A 268 14.22 35.73 15.39
CA ASP A 268 13.81 36.86 14.54
C ASP A 268 13.32 36.45 13.15
N LYS A 269 12.69 35.28 13.06
CA LYS A 269 11.93 34.87 11.87
C LYS A 269 10.45 35.11 12.15
N ASP A 270 9.74 35.71 11.20
CA ASP A 270 8.30 35.95 11.30
C ASP A 270 7.51 34.89 10.50
N PRO A 271 7.14 33.75 11.12
CA PRO A 271 6.41 32.70 10.44
C PRO A 271 4.94 33.06 10.19
N ILE A 272 4.51 32.96 8.94
CA ILE A 272 3.11 33.03 8.55
C ILE A 272 2.48 31.65 8.69
N ASP A 273 1.41 31.56 9.48
CA ASP A 273 0.61 30.35 9.58
C ASP A 273 -0.26 30.15 8.33
N ILE A 274 0.10 29.12 7.57
CA ILE A 274 -0.58 28.70 6.34
C ILE A 274 -1.33 27.37 6.53
N ARG A 275 -1.39 26.83 7.76
CA ARG A 275 -2.20 25.64 8.07
C ARG A 275 -3.66 25.94 7.73
N GLY A 276 -4.30 25.01 7.03
CA GLY A 276 -5.69 25.17 6.58
C GLY A 276 -5.87 25.94 5.27
N LYS A 277 -4.85 26.66 4.78
CA LYS A 277 -4.93 27.44 3.53
C LYS A 277 -4.27 26.68 2.38
N ALA A 278 -4.95 26.60 1.24
CA ALA A 278 -4.32 26.07 0.02
C ALA A 278 -3.38 27.13 -0.55
N PHE A 279 -2.07 26.90 -0.46
CA PHE A 279 -1.06 27.92 -0.72
C PHE A 279 -0.21 27.67 -1.99
N ILE A 280 0.13 26.41 -2.27
CA ILE A 280 0.92 26.07 -3.46
C ILE A 280 -0.01 25.91 -4.67
N LYS A 281 0.41 26.43 -5.82
CA LYS A 281 -0.36 26.39 -7.07
C LYS A 281 -0.52 24.94 -7.55
N GLY A 282 -1.74 24.56 -7.92
CA GLY A 282 -2.05 23.24 -8.49
C GLY A 282 -1.96 22.05 -7.52
N THR A 283 -1.86 22.29 -6.21
CA THR A 283 -1.78 21.19 -5.22
C THR A 283 -2.51 21.55 -3.92
N LEU A 284 -3.00 20.52 -3.22
CA LEU A 284 -3.56 20.63 -1.87
C LEU A 284 -2.49 20.52 -0.77
N ARG A 285 -1.22 20.26 -1.14
CA ARG A 285 -0.11 20.19 -0.20
C ARG A 285 0.21 21.58 0.33
N ARG A 286 0.54 21.64 1.61
CA ARG A 286 0.87 22.87 2.33
C ARG A 286 1.93 22.56 3.39
N PRO A 287 2.98 23.38 3.49
CA PRO A 287 3.83 23.39 4.68
C PRO A 287 3.05 23.81 5.92
N ASP A 288 3.68 23.70 7.08
CA ASP A 288 3.11 24.16 8.35
C ASP A 288 3.22 25.70 8.44
N PHE A 289 4.38 26.27 8.11
CA PHE A 289 4.57 27.73 8.08
C PHE A 289 5.28 28.19 6.81
N LEU A 290 5.26 29.50 6.60
CA LEU A 290 6.03 30.17 5.56
C LEU A 290 6.83 31.32 6.16
N ILE A 291 8.08 31.48 5.73
CA ILE A 291 8.91 32.65 6.03
C ILE A 291 9.47 33.15 4.70
N ASP A 292 8.93 34.25 4.19
CA ASP A 292 9.20 34.76 2.83
C ASP A 292 9.02 33.68 1.75
N ASN A 293 10.12 33.28 1.08
CA ASN A 293 10.17 32.24 0.06
C ASN A 293 10.68 30.89 0.62
N THR A 294 10.58 30.70 1.92
CA THR A 294 11.07 29.52 2.64
C THR A 294 9.90 28.75 3.24
N PHE A 295 9.78 27.47 2.91
CA PHE A 295 8.80 26.61 3.57
C PHE A 295 9.30 26.19 4.95
N VAL A 296 8.37 25.97 5.89
CA VAL A 296 8.68 25.33 7.17
C VAL A 296 7.79 24.11 7.34
N GLU A 297 8.40 22.96 7.62
CA GLU A 297 7.70 21.72 7.96
C GLU A 297 8.14 21.24 9.34
N VAL A 298 7.16 20.95 10.21
CA VAL A 298 7.36 20.50 11.59
C VAL A 298 7.03 19.02 11.70
N LYS A 299 7.90 18.27 12.39
CA LYS A 299 7.74 16.83 12.62
C LYS A 299 8.06 16.46 14.06
N THR A 300 7.43 15.39 14.51
CA THR A 300 7.59 14.87 15.88
C THR A 300 8.26 13.49 15.91
N TYR A 301 9.00 13.17 14.85
CA TYR A 301 9.58 11.85 14.65
C TYR A 301 10.93 11.98 13.93
N VAL A 302 11.74 10.91 14.01
CA VAL A 302 13.04 10.86 13.34
C VAL A 302 12.83 10.88 11.83
N ILE A 303 13.41 11.88 11.15
CA ILE A 303 13.28 12.01 9.70
C ILE A 303 14.43 11.26 9.03
N SER A 304 14.07 10.26 8.24
CA SER A 304 14.95 9.54 7.32
C SER A 304 14.78 10.06 5.89
N LEU A 305 15.68 9.62 4.99
CA LEU A 305 15.70 10.08 3.59
C LEU A 305 14.40 9.77 2.83
N THR A 306 13.78 8.62 3.13
CA THR A 306 12.52 8.14 2.56
C THR A 306 11.49 7.89 3.66
N GLY A 307 10.21 8.14 3.36
CA GLY A 307 9.12 7.91 4.31
C GLY A 307 8.87 6.44 4.62
N ASN A 308 8.22 6.17 5.75
CA ASN A 308 7.71 4.86 6.11
C ASN A 308 6.20 4.91 6.36
N GLY A 309 5.44 4.12 5.60
CA GLY A 309 3.99 4.07 5.68
C GLY A 309 3.33 5.42 5.42
N ARG A 310 2.82 6.06 6.48
CA ARG A 310 2.14 7.37 6.41
C ARG A 310 3.05 8.56 6.74
N LEU A 311 4.26 8.30 7.22
CA LEU A 311 5.23 9.33 7.58
C LEU A 311 5.98 9.78 6.34
N LYS A 312 5.99 11.10 6.08
CA LYS A 312 6.82 11.65 5.00
C LYS A 312 8.29 11.62 5.42
N GLY A 313 9.16 11.17 4.52
CA GLY A 313 10.59 11.33 4.63
C GLY A 313 11.04 12.66 4.03
N TYR A 314 12.35 12.91 4.13
CA TYR A 314 12.98 14.12 3.65
C TYR A 314 12.73 14.36 2.15
N LYS A 315 12.93 13.35 1.30
CA LYS A 315 12.74 13.48 -0.16
C LYS A 315 11.32 13.88 -0.52
N GLU A 316 10.33 13.33 0.18
CA GLU A 316 8.94 13.69 -0.04
C GLU A 316 8.66 15.13 0.37
N ILE A 317 9.17 15.60 1.51
CA ILE A 317 9.02 16.98 1.98
C ILE A 317 9.62 17.95 0.95
N VAL A 318 10.87 17.73 0.53
CA VAL A 318 11.55 18.61 -0.42
C VAL A 318 10.83 18.62 -1.77
N ARG A 319 10.49 17.45 -2.33
CA ARG A 319 9.75 17.35 -3.60
C ARG A 319 8.41 18.08 -3.55
N ASP A 320 7.75 18.08 -2.40
CA ASP A 320 6.42 18.66 -2.24
C ASP A 320 6.44 20.19 -2.25
N TYR A 321 7.55 20.82 -1.83
CA TYR A 321 7.60 22.26 -1.55
C TYR A 321 8.72 23.01 -2.25
N LEU A 322 9.92 22.46 -2.36
CA LEU A 322 11.05 23.13 -2.98
C LEU A 322 10.80 23.30 -4.49
N ASN A 323 11.17 24.47 -5.01
CA ASN A 323 10.94 24.91 -6.40
C ASN A 323 9.46 24.90 -6.82
N LYS A 324 8.53 25.06 -5.86
CA LYS A 324 7.11 25.20 -6.15
C LYS A 324 6.69 26.66 -6.17
N GLU A 325 5.79 26.98 -7.10
CA GLU A 325 5.15 28.28 -7.21
C GLU A 325 3.97 28.37 -6.22
N THR A 326 3.95 29.44 -5.43
CA THR A 326 2.83 29.79 -4.55
C THR A 326 1.68 30.37 -5.37
N LYS A 327 0.48 30.44 -4.79
CA LYS A 327 -0.65 31.14 -5.42
C LYS A 327 -0.41 32.63 -5.63
N THR A 328 0.55 33.22 -4.92
CA THR A 328 0.97 34.61 -5.08
C THR A 328 2.07 34.79 -6.14
N GLY A 329 2.41 33.73 -6.88
CA GLY A 329 3.42 33.76 -7.95
C GLY A 329 4.87 33.72 -7.47
N LYS A 330 5.13 33.53 -6.17
CA LYS A 330 6.48 33.43 -5.62
C LYS A 330 6.99 31.99 -5.74
N ILE A 331 8.30 31.80 -5.93
CA ILE A 331 8.92 30.47 -5.98
C ILE A 331 9.57 30.17 -4.63
N ILE A 332 9.23 29.03 -4.04
CA ILE A 332 9.87 28.52 -2.82
C ILE A 332 11.25 27.98 -3.19
N ASN A 333 12.32 28.62 -2.75
CA ASN A 333 13.71 28.27 -3.13
C ASN A 333 14.57 27.81 -1.96
N LYS A 334 14.03 27.83 -0.74
CA LYS A 334 14.68 27.36 0.49
C LYS A 334 13.67 26.62 1.36
N GLY A 335 14.16 25.88 2.35
CA GLY A 335 13.31 25.21 3.32
C GLY A 335 13.93 25.13 4.71
N ILE A 336 13.06 25.04 5.70
CA ILE A 336 13.39 24.73 7.09
C ILE A 336 12.61 23.49 7.47
N ILE A 337 13.28 22.48 8.01
CA ILE A 337 12.63 21.30 8.58
C ILE A 337 12.96 21.26 10.06
N ILE A 338 11.91 21.36 10.88
CA ILE A 338 12.01 21.31 12.33
C ILE A 338 11.55 19.93 12.79
N SER A 339 12.39 19.22 13.53
CA SER A 339 11.99 17.99 14.19
C SER A 339 12.19 18.10 15.70
N THR A 340 11.15 17.78 16.48
CA THR A 340 11.28 17.58 17.93
C THR A 340 11.98 16.24 18.26
N SER A 341 12.39 15.48 17.25
CA SER A 341 13.28 14.33 17.36
C SER A 341 14.63 14.64 16.69
N ASN A 342 15.27 13.62 16.10
CA ASN A 342 16.55 13.74 15.39
C ASN A 342 16.39 13.56 13.87
N PHE A 343 17.48 13.79 13.14
CA PHE A 343 17.62 13.48 11.72
C PHE A 343 18.61 12.32 11.55
N THR A 344 18.47 11.53 10.49
CA THR A 344 19.52 10.57 10.14
C THR A 344 20.69 11.28 9.46
N LYS A 345 21.89 10.71 9.52
CA LYS A 345 23.10 11.30 8.92
C LYS A 345 22.93 11.57 7.42
N GLU A 346 22.24 10.67 6.71
CA GLU A 346 21.98 10.84 5.28
C GLU A 346 21.10 12.06 4.99
N VAL A 347 20.19 12.39 5.90
CA VAL A 347 19.36 13.60 5.79
C VAL A 347 20.18 14.85 6.05
N GLU A 348 21.06 14.85 7.04
CA GLU A 348 21.95 15.98 7.32
C GLU A 348 22.89 16.30 6.15
N GLU A 349 23.45 15.27 5.51
CA GLU A 349 24.30 15.42 4.33
C GLU A 349 23.52 15.93 3.11
N GLN A 350 22.31 15.42 2.90
CA GLN A 350 21.49 15.82 1.77
C GLN A 350 20.92 17.23 1.93
N ALA A 351 20.53 17.62 3.15
CA ALA A 351 20.00 18.95 3.46
C ALA A 351 20.99 20.07 3.13
N LYS A 352 22.29 19.84 3.35
CA LYS A 352 23.35 20.77 2.95
C LYS A 352 23.38 21.01 1.43
N LYS A 353 23.15 19.97 0.63
CA LYS A 353 23.13 20.06 -0.84
C LYS A 353 21.90 20.79 -1.37
N ASP A 354 20.75 20.58 -0.72
CA ASP A 354 19.47 21.12 -1.16
C ASP A 354 19.15 22.50 -0.55
N ASN A 355 20.08 23.11 0.20
CA ASN A 355 19.90 24.37 0.92
C ASN A 355 18.70 24.35 1.88
N ILE A 356 18.57 23.25 2.64
CA ILE A 356 17.54 23.04 3.66
C ILE A 356 18.18 23.17 5.03
N LEU A 357 17.63 24.06 5.87
CA LEU A 357 18.03 24.17 7.26
C LEU A 357 17.31 23.10 8.09
N LEU A 358 18.07 22.32 8.84
CA LEU A 358 17.53 21.35 9.79
C LEU A 358 17.65 21.92 11.20
N ILE A 359 16.57 21.82 11.98
CA ILE A 359 16.53 22.22 13.40
C ILE A 359 16.04 21.03 14.19
N ASN A 360 16.87 20.53 15.10
CA ASN A 360 16.54 19.40 15.97
C ASN A 360 16.12 19.88 17.37
N LYS A 361 15.77 18.93 18.24
CA LYS A 361 15.40 19.18 19.65
C LYS A 361 16.48 19.95 20.42
N LYS A 362 17.75 19.64 20.20
CA LYS A 362 18.89 20.27 20.89
C LYS A 362 19.03 21.74 20.47
N ASP A 363 18.90 22.05 19.19
CA ASP A 363 18.95 23.42 18.66
C ASP A 363 17.85 24.28 19.28
N MET A 364 16.62 23.75 19.37
CA MET A 364 15.50 24.44 20.03
C MET A 364 15.74 24.67 21.51
N SER A 365 16.17 23.62 22.24
CA SER A 365 16.44 23.70 23.67
C SER A 365 17.50 24.76 24.01
N ASN A 366 18.57 24.83 23.21
CA ASN A 366 19.63 25.84 23.37
C ASN A 366 19.10 27.27 23.22
N VAL A 367 18.26 27.52 22.21
CA VAL A 367 17.64 28.85 21.99
C VAL A 367 16.68 29.20 23.13
N PHE A 368 15.85 28.25 23.58
CA PHE A 368 14.92 28.50 24.69
C PHE A 368 15.64 28.79 26.00
N THR A 369 16.69 28.03 26.30
CA THR A 369 17.52 28.25 27.49
C THR A 369 18.20 29.61 27.44
N LYS A 370 18.79 29.97 26.30
CA LYS A 370 19.44 31.28 26.10
C LYS A 370 18.47 32.46 26.28
N ASN A 371 17.19 32.26 25.96
CA ASN A 371 16.14 33.27 26.08
C ASN A 371 15.32 33.14 27.38
N ASN A 372 15.78 32.36 28.37
CA ASN A 372 15.09 32.14 29.65
C ASN A 372 13.65 31.61 29.52
N ARG A 373 13.34 30.86 28.46
CA ARG A 373 12.02 30.24 28.20
C ARG A 373 11.95 28.81 28.73
N ASN A 374 12.08 28.67 30.05
CA ASN A 374 12.02 27.36 30.73
C ASN A 374 10.68 26.65 30.50
N ASP A 375 9.59 27.42 30.36
CA ASP A 375 8.27 26.93 29.98
C ASP A 375 8.29 26.16 28.66
N LEU A 376 9.07 26.63 27.67
CA LEU A 376 9.20 25.96 26.37
C LEU A 376 10.17 24.78 26.41
N VAL A 377 11.18 24.80 27.29
CA VAL A 377 12.08 23.66 27.50
C VAL A 377 11.32 22.48 28.10
N GLU A 378 10.53 22.73 29.15
CA GLU A 378 9.65 21.71 29.75
C GLU A 378 8.67 21.16 28.71
N LEU A 379 8.00 22.06 27.98
CA LEU A 379 7.04 21.66 26.96
C LEU A 379 7.69 20.87 25.81
N LEU A 380 8.95 21.15 25.46
CA LEU A 380 9.72 20.40 24.46
C LEU A 380 10.14 19.02 24.98
N ASN A 381 10.36 18.88 26.28
CA ASN A 381 10.68 17.59 26.91
C ASN A 381 9.47 16.66 27.00
N ASP A 382 8.26 17.21 27.08
CA ASP A 382 6.99 16.46 27.11
C ASP A 382 6.56 15.86 25.75
N ILE A 383 7.24 16.25 24.65
CA ILE A 383 7.02 15.72 23.30
C ILE A 383 7.99 14.58 23.04
#